data_AF-A0A6J4V8K8-F1
#
_entry.id   AF-A0A6J4V8K8-F1
#
_cell.length_a   1.000
_cell.length_b   1.000
_cell.length_c   1.000
_cell.angle_alpha   90.00
_cell.angle_beta   90.00
_cell.angle_gamma   90.00
#
_symmetry.space_group_name_H-M   'P 1'
#
loop_
_entity.id
_entity.type
_entity.pdbx_description
1 polymer ?
#
loop_
_entity_poly.entity_id
_entity_poly.type
_entity_poly.pdbx_seq_one_letter_code
_entity_poly.pdbx_strand_id
1 'polypeptide(L)' 'MWLAECLVPQLQPGDVILIDNASFHRSQTIEEIVAEAGCEIWYLPPYSPDLNKIEHWWFGLKNWMRQR' A
#
# COMPACT_ATOMS: atom_id res chain seq x y z
N MET A 1 -12.92 8.02 0.85
CA MET A 1 -11.48 7.75 1.15
C MET A 1 -10.96 6.76 0.14
N TRP A 2 -9.81 7.02 -0.48
CA TRP A 2 -9.28 6.20 -1.59
C TRP A 2 -9.22 4.70 -1.28
N LEU A 3 -8.84 4.32 -0.04
CA LEU A 3 -8.81 2.93 0.39
C LEU A 3 -10.16 2.22 0.16
N ALA A 4 -11.25 2.78 0.70
CA ALA A 4 -12.58 2.19 0.62
C ALA A 4 -13.20 2.28 -0.78
N GLU A 5 -12.96 3.38 -1.50
CA GLU A 5 -13.60 3.65 -2.79
C GLU A 5 -12.89 2.99 -3.97
N CYS A 6 -11.57 2.80 -3.87
CA CYS A 6 -10.76 2.34 -4.99
C CYS A 6 -10.05 1.01 -4.72
N LEU A 7 -9.45 0.82 -3.54
CA LEU A 7 -8.66 -0.38 -3.26
C LEU A 7 -9.54 -1.55 -2.81
N VAL A 8 -10.37 -1.36 -1.79
CA VAL A 8 -11.23 -2.42 -1.22
C VAL A 8 -12.09 -3.16 -2.26
N PRO A 9 -12.72 -2.49 -3.25
CA PRO A 9 -13.50 -3.20 -4.29
C PRO A 9 -12.68 -4.13 -5.18
N GLN A 10 -11.34 -4.02 -5.17
CA GLN A 10 -10.44 -4.86 -5.95
C GLN A 10 -9.85 -6.02 -5.14
N LEU A 11 -10.07 -6.06 -3.83
CA LEU A 11 -9.53 -7.08 -2.93
C LEU A 11 -10.50 -8.25 -2.74
N GLN A 12 -9.94 -9.39 -2.39
CA GLN A 12 -10.66 -10.59 -1.99
C GLN A 12 -10.40 -10.90 -0.51
N PRO A 13 -11.37 -11.47 0.22
CA PRO A 13 -11.13 -11.93 1.58
C PRO A 13 -9.92 -12.88 1.65
N GLY A 14 -8.99 -12.61 2.56
CA GLY A 14 -7.71 -13.31 2.69
C GLY A 14 -6.52 -12.61 2.00
N ASP A 15 -6.77 -11.54 1.23
CA ASP A 15 -5.68 -10.74 0.67
C ASP A 15 -4.93 -9.96 1.76
N VAL A 16 -3.63 -9.76 1.51
CA VAL A 16 -2.74 -9.01 2.40
C VAL A 16 -2.32 -7.71 1.72
N ILE A 17 -2.64 -6.58 2.37
CA ILE A 17 -2.20 -5.25 1.98
C ILE A 17 -0.86 -4.97 2.62
N LEU A 18 0.18 -4.87 1.80
CA LEU A 18 1.52 -4.48 2.23
C LEU A 18 1.67 -2.96 2.14
N ILE A 19 1.97 -2.28 3.24
CA ILE A 19 2.06 -0.82 3.29
C ILE A 19 3.37 -0.36 3.90
N ASP A 20 3.90 0.77 3.42
CA ASP A 20 5.10 1.37 4.00
C ASP A 20 4.80 2.01 5.37
N ASN A 21 5.84 2.47 6.05
CA ASN A 21 5.70 2.96 7.42
C ASN A 21 5.38 4.47 7.51
N ALA A 22 4.76 5.08 6.48
CA ALA A 22 4.39 6.50 6.57
C ALA A 22 3.36 6.73 7.69
N SER A 23 3.49 7.84 8.42
CA SER A 23 2.72 8.09 9.64
C SER A 23 1.21 8.13 9.44
N PHE A 24 0.74 8.53 8.25
CA PHE A 24 -0.68 8.60 7.92
C PHE A 24 -1.29 7.25 7.48
N HIS A 25 -0.47 6.20 7.32
CA HIS A 25 -0.95 4.83 7.07
C HIS A 25 -1.37 4.10 8.35
N ARG A 26 -1.06 4.67 9.52
CA ARG A 26 -1.44 4.13 10.83
C ARG A 26 -2.65 4.86 11.39
N SER A 27 -3.80 4.67 10.76
CA SER A 27 -5.08 5.16 11.26
C SER A 27 -5.98 3.99 11.62
N GLN A 28 -6.64 4.06 12.77
CA GLN A 28 -7.63 3.06 13.21
C GLN A 28 -8.69 2.81 12.13
N THR A 29 -9.10 3.86 11.41
CA THR A 29 -10.08 3.76 10.31
C THR A 29 -9.60 2.89 9.17
N ILE A 30 -8.29 2.84 8.89
CA ILE A 30 -7.72 1.99 7.83
C ILE A 30 -7.79 0.52 8.26
N GLU A 31 -7.43 0.22 9.51
CA GLU A 31 -7.51 -1.15 10.06
C GLU A 31 -8.95 -1.68 10.07
N GLU A 32 -9.91 -0.86 10.48
CA GLU A 32 -11.34 -1.22 10.52
C GLU A 32 -11.86 -1.58 9.12
N ILE A 33 -11.59 -0.75 8.11
CA ILE A 33 -12.06 -0.98 6.74
C ILE A 33 -11.46 -2.25 6.13
N VAL A 34 -10.19 -2.53 6.41
CA VAL A 34 -9.53 -3.72 5.86
C VAL A 34 -10.02 -4.98 6.57
N ALA A 35 -10.26 -4.92 7.88
CA ALA A 35 -10.86 -6.02 8.64
C ALA A 35 -12.30 -6.31 8.17
N GLU A 36 -13.12 -5.29 7.91
CA GLU A 36 -14.47 -5.45 7.34
C GLU A 36 -14.45 -6.10 5.95
N ALA A 37 -13.42 -5.83 5.16
CA ALA A 37 -13.18 -6.48 3.87
C ALA A 37 -12.66 -7.93 3.99
N GLY A 38 -12.40 -8.42 5.21
CA GLY A 38 -11.84 -9.74 5.46
C GLY A 38 -10.38 -9.88 5.00
N CYS A 39 -9.65 -8.77 4.95
CA CYS A 39 -8.26 -8.70 4.50
C CYS A 39 -7.33 -8.41 5.69
N GLU A 40 -6.01 -8.48 5.46
CA GLU A 40 -4.99 -8.16 6.46
C GLU A 40 -4.12 -6.96 6.04
N ILE A 41 -3.62 -6.19 7.00
CA ILE A 41 -2.63 -5.13 6.76
C ILE A 41 -1.29 -5.53 7.36
N TRP A 42 -0.24 -5.54 6.54
CA TRP A 42 1.13 -5.79 6.97
C TRP A 42 1.98 -4.54 6.72
N TYR A 43 2.59 -4.04 7.80
CA TYR A 43 3.48 -2.89 7.73
C TYR A 43 4.91 -3.33 7.47
N LEU A 44 5.56 -2.68 6.52
CA LEU A 44 6.98 -2.88 6.26
C LEU A 44 7.85 -2.34 7.41
N PRO A 45 9.00 -2.98 7.69
CA PRO A 45 9.95 -2.46 8.65
C PRO A 45 10.45 -1.06 8.23
N PRO A 46 10.78 -0.19 9.21
CA PRO A 46 11.31 1.13 8.91
C PRO A 46 12.58 1.05 8.07
N TYR A 47 12.69 1.97 7.09
CA TYR A 47 13.85 2.07 6.20
C TYR A 47 14.16 0.82 5.36
N SER A 48 13.13 0.03 5.02
CA SER A 48 13.26 -1.15 4.15
C SER A 48 12.58 -0.93 2.78
N PRO A 49 13.04 0.04 1.96
CA PRO A 49 12.47 0.29 0.64
C PRO A 49 12.72 -0.87 -0.34
N ASP A 50 13.74 -1.68 -0.08
CA ASP A 50 14.07 -2.91 -0.82
C ASP A 50 12.96 -3.97 -0.75
N LEU A 51 12.17 -3.97 0.32
CA LEU A 51 11.02 -4.85 0.47
C LEU A 51 9.77 -4.33 -0.23
N ASN A 52 9.76 -3.07 -0.67
CA ASN A 52 8.63 -2.46 -1.35
C ASN A 52 8.79 -2.53 -2.87
N LYS A 53 8.18 -3.55 -3.50
CA LYS A 53 8.30 -3.78 -4.95
C LYS A 53 7.87 -2.59 -5.82
N ILE A 54 7.02 -1.69 -5.32
CA ILE A 54 6.60 -0.50 -6.08
C ILE A 54 7.77 0.47 -6.33
N GLU A 55 8.81 0.45 -5.51
CA GLU A 55 9.99 1.33 -5.66
C GLU A 55 10.72 1.08 -6.98
N HIS A 56 10.79 -0.18 -7.42
CA HIS A 56 11.36 -0.53 -8.72
C HIS A 56 10.54 0.03 -9.89
N TRP A 57 9.20 0.03 -9.77
CA TRP A 57 8.32 0.63 -10.77
C TRP A 57 8.49 2.15 -10.81
N TRP A 58 8.56 2.81 -9.64
CA TRP A 58 8.83 4.24 -9.55
C TRP A 58 10.19 4.63 -10.12
N PHE A 59 11.22 3.80 -9.93
CA PHE A 59 12.53 4.02 -10.54
C PHE A 59 12.44 4.06 -12.07
N GLY A 60 11.77 3.08 -12.67
CA GLY A 60 11.55 3.03 -14.12
C GLY A 60 10.80 4.26 -14.62
N LEU A 61 9.68 4.60 -13.97
CA LEU A 61 8.86 5.75 -14.33
C LEU A 61 9.63 7.08 -14.22
N LYS A 62 10.36 7.31 -13.12
CA LYS A 62 11.18 8.52 -12.93
C LYS A 62 12.26 8.66 -13.98
N ASN A 63 12.91 7.55 -14.38
CA ASN A 63 13.93 7.60 -15.42
C ASN A 63 13.36 7.91 -16.80
N TRP A 64 12.19 7.36 -17.12
CA TRP A 64 11.48 7.70 -18.35
C TRP A 64 11.07 9.18 -18.38
N MET A 65 10.57 9.72 -17.26
CA MET A 65 10.19 11.14 -17.17
C MET A 65 11.37 12.08 -17.36
N ARG A 66 12.57 11.74 -16.86
CA ARG A 66 13.79 12.56 -17.02
C ARG A 66 14.32 12.64 -18.45
N GLN A 67 13.93 11.69 -19.30
CA GLN A 67 14.35 11.63 -20.70
C GLN A 67 13.39 12.39 -21.63
N ARG A 68 12.30 12.95 -21.09
CA ARG A 68 11.36 13.83 -21.79
C ARG A 68 11.60 15.27 -21.36
#